data_AF-K7L275-F1
#
_entry.id   AF-K7L275-F1
#
_cell.length_a   1.000
_cell.length_b   1.000
_cell.length_c   1.000
_cell.angle_alpha   90.00
_cell.angle_beta   90.00
_cell.angle_gamma   90.00
#
_symmetry.space_group_name_H-M   'P 1'
#
loop_
_entity.id
_entity.type
_entity.pdbx_description
1 polymer ?
#
loop_
_entity_poly.entity_id
_entity_poly.type
_entity_poly.pdbx_seq_one_letter_code
_entity_poly.pdbx_strand_id
1 'polypeptide(L)'
;MNVAWQQGNLRKFCQEKGIHVSAWSPLGANGASWGSLAVIDSPVLKDIAIAIGKSVAQILKPFYELIKSETTMMRTASQKWGYIRIMAGTIFGGILGFYVMHRLETNYKELDNDMRKCKEEFKEFERIA
;
A
#
# COMPACT_ATOMS: atom_id res chain seq x y z
N MET A 1 22.84 0.69 14.81
CA MET A 1 21.54 0.06 14.49
C MET A 1 21.63 -1.37 14.96
N ASN A 2 20.77 -1.75 15.90
CA ASN A 2 20.70 -3.11 16.45
C ASN A 2 19.32 -3.72 16.13
N VAL A 3 19.09 -5.01 16.40
CA VAL A 3 17.91 -5.71 15.85
C VAL A 3 16.65 -5.25 16.55
N ALA A 4 16.79 -4.95 17.84
CA ALA A 4 15.76 -4.39 18.69
C ALA A 4 15.41 -2.94 18.33
N TRP A 5 16.32 -2.18 17.71
CA TRP A 5 16.12 -0.76 17.41
C TRP A 5 16.68 -0.37 16.04
N GLN A 6 15.77 -0.33 15.06
CA GLN A 6 16.11 -0.13 13.65
C GLN A 6 15.94 1.32 13.13
N GLN A 7 15.60 2.30 14.00
CA GLN A 7 15.48 3.75 13.72
C GLN A 7 15.03 4.09 12.27
N GLY A 8 13.85 3.61 11.86
CA GLY A 8 13.39 3.70 10.48
C GLY A 8 13.26 5.13 9.95
N ASN A 9 12.77 6.08 10.76
CA ASN A 9 12.59 7.46 10.35
C ASN A 9 13.93 8.19 10.15
N LEU A 10 14.89 7.99 11.07
CA LEU A 10 16.23 8.58 10.95
C LEU A 10 16.94 8.09 9.68
N ARG A 11 16.83 6.79 9.38
CA ARG A 11 17.41 6.23 8.16
C ARG A 11 16.85 6.86 6.89
N LYS A 12 15.52 7.07 6.83
CA LYS A 12 14.88 7.75 5.69
C LYS A 12 15.39 9.18 5.54
N PHE A 13 15.41 9.93 6.65
CA PHE A 13 15.90 11.31 6.65
C PHE A 13 17.36 11.41 6.18
N CYS A 14 18.25 10.56 6.72
CA CYS A 14 19.64 10.56 6.30
C CYS A 14 19.81 10.14 4.83
N GLN A 15 19.02 9.16 4.37
CA GLN A 15 19.04 8.72 2.97
C GLN A 15 18.61 9.83 2.01
N GLU A 16 17.56 10.59 2.35
CA GLU A 16 17.11 11.75 1.57
C GLU A 16 18.16 12.86 1.51
N LYS A 17 18.98 12.99 2.56
CA LYS A 17 20.08 13.98 2.64
C LYS A 17 21.42 13.46 2.11
N GLY A 18 21.48 12.23 1.58
CA GLY A 18 22.73 11.61 1.12
C GLY A 18 23.73 11.27 2.24
N ILE A 19 23.28 11.22 3.49
CA ILE A 19 24.10 10.93 4.66
C ILE A 19 24.15 9.41 4.91
N HIS A 20 25.36 8.85 4.94
CA HIS A 20 25.56 7.43 5.25
C HIS A 20 25.38 7.15 6.74
N VAL A 21 24.47 6.22 7.07
CA VAL A 21 24.19 5.82 8.46
C VAL A 21 24.91 4.51 8.76
N SER A 22 25.86 4.56 9.70
CA SER A 22 26.59 3.38 10.18
C SER A 22 26.00 2.86 11.48
N ALA A 23 25.95 1.53 11.62
CA ALA A 23 25.43 0.90 12.80
C ALA A 23 26.49 0.83 13.91
N TRP A 24 26.31 1.56 15.01
CA TRP A 24 27.07 1.33 16.24
C TRP A 24 26.49 0.14 17.01
N SER A 25 27.39 -0.71 17.55
CA SER A 25 27.07 -1.86 18.42
C SER A 25 25.93 -2.77 17.91
N PRO A 26 26.10 -3.44 16.76
CA PRO A 26 25.03 -4.23 16.13
C PRO A 26 24.55 -5.41 16.99
N LEU A 27 25.40 -5.92 17.88
CA LEU A 27 25.11 -7.01 18.82
C LEU A 27 24.52 -6.53 20.17
N GLY A 28 24.15 -5.26 20.30
CA GLY A 28 23.56 -4.73 21.55
C GLY A 28 24.57 -4.45 22.66
N ALA A 29 25.85 -4.22 22.32
CA ALA A 29 26.92 -3.94 23.28
C ALA A 29 27.12 -5.07 24.32
N ASN A 30 27.07 -6.33 23.87
CA ASN A 30 27.36 -7.50 24.69
C ASN A 30 28.66 -7.33 25.51
N GLY A 31 28.57 -7.44 26.84
CA GLY A 31 29.68 -7.30 27.78
C GLY A 31 29.87 -5.91 28.41
N ALA A 32 29.19 -4.88 27.92
CA ALA A 32 29.19 -3.57 28.56
C ALA A 32 28.11 -3.47 29.65
N SER A 33 28.35 -2.70 30.72
CA SER A 33 27.38 -2.53 31.82
C SER A 33 26.05 -1.89 31.39
N TRP A 34 26.05 -1.15 30.29
CA TRP A 34 24.87 -0.55 29.64
C TRP A 34 24.37 -1.35 28.42
N GLY A 35 24.98 -2.50 28.15
CA GLY A 35 24.65 -3.36 27.02
C GLY A 35 23.47 -4.28 27.32
N SER A 36 22.83 -4.77 26.26
CA SER A 36 21.77 -5.77 26.33
C SER A 36 22.15 -7.02 25.55
N LEU A 37 22.00 -8.17 26.20
CA LEU A 37 22.17 -9.50 25.60
C LEU A 37 21.00 -9.91 24.71
N ALA A 38 19.92 -9.11 24.62
CA ALA A 38 18.68 -9.47 23.94
C ALA A 38 18.85 -9.94 22.48
N VAL A 39 19.87 -9.44 21.77
CA VAL A 39 20.17 -9.85 20.39
C VAL A 39 20.85 -11.22 20.34
N ILE A 40 21.81 -11.49 21.23
CA ILE A 40 22.56 -12.75 21.24
C ILE A 40 21.74 -13.87 21.87
N ASP A 41 20.92 -13.55 22.88
CA ASP A 41 20.10 -14.53 23.60
C ASP A 41 18.75 -14.82 22.94
N SER A 42 18.46 -14.22 21.78
CA SER A 42 17.27 -14.55 20.99
C SER A 42 17.27 -16.05 20.63
N PRO A 43 16.24 -16.81 21.05
CA PRO A 43 16.16 -18.24 20.74
C PRO A 43 16.08 -18.48 19.24
N VAL A 44 15.35 -17.64 18.51
CA VAL A 44 15.23 -17.71 17.05
C VAL A 44 16.60 -17.57 16.37
N LEU A 45 17.41 -16.62 16.83
CA LEU A 45 18.76 -16.43 16.25
C LEU A 45 19.69 -17.58 16.63
N LYS A 46 19.59 -18.13 17.85
CA LYS A 46 20.37 -19.30 18.26
C LYS A 46 19.99 -20.54 17.44
N ASP A 47 18.72 -20.80 17.22
CA ASP A 47 18.25 -21.95 16.43
C ASP A 47 18.73 -21.86 14.98
N ILE A 48 18.63 -20.67 14.36
CA ILE A 48 19.15 -20.43 13.01
C ILE A 48 20.68 -20.59 12.98
N ALA A 49 21.38 -20.08 14.00
CA ALA A 49 22.83 -20.19 14.11
C ALA A 49 23.29 -21.65 14.22
N ILE A 50 22.61 -22.45 15.05
CA ILE A 50 22.83 -23.88 15.21
C ILE A 50 22.56 -24.61 13.88
N ALA A 51 21.44 -24.33 13.21
CA ALA A 51 21.09 -24.96 11.93
C ALA A 51 22.12 -24.69 10.83
N ILE A 52 22.73 -23.51 10.83
CA ILE A 52 23.77 -23.11 9.85
C ILE A 52 25.17 -23.57 10.29
N GLY A 53 25.35 -23.97 11.55
CA GLY A 53 26.67 -24.30 12.12
C GLY A 53 27.58 -23.09 12.30
N LYS A 54 27.02 -21.90 12.52
CA LYS A 54 27.76 -20.62 12.70
C LYS A 54 27.39 -19.95 14.01
N SER A 55 28.17 -18.97 14.46
CA SER A 55 27.81 -18.20 15.65
C SER A 55 26.71 -17.18 15.36
N VAL A 56 25.93 -16.79 16.38
CA VAL A 56 24.90 -15.75 16.28
C VAL A 56 25.47 -14.44 15.72
N ALA A 57 26.71 -14.11 16.09
CA ALA A 57 27.40 -12.93 15.56
C ALA A 57 27.68 -13.02 14.06
N GLN A 58 28.02 -14.19 13.53
CA GLN A 58 28.32 -14.40 12.11
C GLN A 58 27.06 -14.40 11.24
N ILE A 59 25.93 -14.90 11.75
CA ILE A 59 24.68 -14.93 10.98
C ILE A 59 23.93 -13.60 11.01
N LEU A 60 24.31 -12.66 11.89
CA LEU A 60 23.56 -11.42 12.10
C LEU A 60 23.44 -10.59 10.82
N LYS A 61 24.55 -10.36 10.10
CA LYS A 61 24.53 -9.59 8.85
C LYS A 61 23.68 -10.26 7.76
N PRO A 62 23.89 -11.56 7.43
CA PRO A 62 23.01 -12.29 6.51
C PRO A 62 21.52 -12.22 6.91
N PHE A 63 21.22 -12.41 8.20
CA PHE A 63 19.87 -12.39 8.72
C PHE A 63 19.19 -11.02 8.53
N TYR A 64 19.91 -9.93 8.80
CA TYR A 64 19.41 -8.59 8.52
C TYR A 64 19.15 -8.34 7.04
N GLU A 65 20.03 -8.81 6.16
CA GLU A 65 19.84 -8.66 4.72
C GLU A 65 18.60 -9.44 4.26
N LEU A 66 18.37 -10.62 4.83
CA LEU A 66 17.17 -11.41 4.59
C LEU A 66 15.90 -10.67 5.04
N ILE A 67 15.85 -10.19 6.29
CA ILE A 67 14.71 -9.38 6.79
C ILE A 67 14.49 -8.14 5.92
N LYS A 68 15.57 -7.44 5.56
CA LYS A 68 15.48 -6.24 4.72
C LYS A 68 14.92 -6.60 3.34
N SER A 69 15.25 -7.75 2.77
CA SER A 69 14.72 -8.22 1.49
C SER A 69 13.22 -8.54 1.58
N GLU A 70 12.78 -9.24 2.64
CA GLU A 70 11.37 -9.57 2.86
C GLU A 70 10.53 -8.32 3.09
N THR A 71 11.04 -7.39 3.91
CA THR A 71 10.37 -6.11 4.19
C THR A 71 10.25 -5.27 2.92
N THR A 72 11.29 -5.26 2.07
CA THR A 72 11.28 -4.54 0.79
C THR A 72 10.27 -5.16 -0.19
N MET A 73 10.22 -6.49 -0.27
CA MET A 73 9.25 -7.22 -1.09
C MET A 73 7.80 -6.93 -0.65
N MET A 74 7.50 -7.00 0.65
CA MET A 74 6.18 -6.65 1.17
C MET A 74 5.80 -5.21 0.84
N ARG A 75 6.75 -4.26 0.96
CA ARG A 75 6.51 -2.85 0.63
C ARG A 75 6.18 -2.66 -0.85
N THR A 76 6.91 -3.33 -1.75
CA THR A 76 6.65 -3.27 -3.19
C THR A 76 5.31 -3.92 -3.55
N ALA A 77 4.96 -5.04 -2.94
CA ALA A 77 3.65 -5.67 -3.13
C ALA A 77 2.51 -4.72 -2.69
N SER A 78 2.64 -4.10 -1.52
CA SER A 78 1.68 -3.12 -1.00
C SER A 78 1.51 -1.92 -1.93
N GLN A 79 2.60 -1.35 -2.47
CA GLN A 79 2.49 -0.24 -3.42
C GLN A 79 1.79 -0.64 -4.72
N LYS A 80 2.08 -1.84 -5.27
CA LYS A 80 1.39 -2.37 -6.45
C LYS A 80 -0.12 -2.56 -6.17
N TRP A 81 -0.49 -3.07 -5.01
CA TRP A 81 -1.89 -3.19 -4.58
C TRP A 81 -2.60 -1.84 -4.51
N GLY A 82 -1.92 -0.80 -4.02
CA GLY A 82 -2.44 0.57 -4.03
C GLY A 82 -2.77 1.06 -5.44
N TYR A 83 -1.85 0.89 -6.40
CA TYR A 83 -2.09 1.23 -7.80
C TYR A 83 -3.23 0.43 -8.42
N ILE A 84 -3.29 -0.88 -8.19
CA ILE A 84 -4.36 -1.74 -8.71
C ILE A 84 -5.73 -1.26 -8.20
N ARG A 85 -5.84 -0.91 -6.91
CA ARG A 85 -7.08 -0.39 -6.33
C ARG A 85 -7.51 0.94 -6.96
N ILE A 86 -6.56 1.87 -7.19
CA ILE A 86 -6.85 3.16 -7.83
C ILE A 86 -7.32 2.93 -9.26
N MET A 87 -6.58 2.14 -10.04
CA MET A 87 -6.91 1.84 -11.44
C MET A 87 -8.28 1.16 -11.59
N ALA A 88 -8.58 0.18 -10.74
CA ALA A 88 -9.88 -0.49 -10.73
C ALA A 88 -11.01 0.50 -10.42
N GLY A 89 -10.82 1.39 -9.44
CA GLY A 89 -11.80 2.42 -9.09
C GLY A 89 -12.07 3.41 -10.22
N THR A 90 -11.04 3.86 -10.93
CA THR A 90 -11.20 4.78 -12.06
C THR A 90 -11.94 4.14 -13.23
N ILE A 91 -11.57 2.91 -13.61
CA ILE A 91 -12.18 2.22 -14.75
C ILE A 91 -13.63 1.83 -14.43
N PHE A 92 -13.88 1.17 -13.29
CA PHE A 92 -15.24 0.78 -12.90
C PHE A 92 -16.13 1.98 -12.64
N GLY A 93 -15.61 3.01 -11.96
CA GLY A 93 -16.36 4.23 -11.68
C GLY A 93 -16.73 4.98 -12.96
N GLY A 94 -15.81 5.06 -13.94
CA GLY A 94 -16.08 5.68 -15.23
C GLY A 94 -17.14 4.94 -16.05
N ILE A 95 -17.00 3.61 -16.17
CA ILE A 95 -17.97 2.78 -16.93
C ILE A 95 -19.35 2.83 -16.26
N LEU A 96 -19.43 2.66 -14.94
CA LEU A 96 -20.69 2.70 -14.21
C LEU A 96 -21.33 4.08 -14.27
N GLY A 97 -20.54 5.15 -14.11
CA GLY A 97 -21.02 6.53 -14.22
C GLY A 97 -21.56 6.84 -15.61
N PHE A 98 -20.86 6.40 -16.66
CA PHE A 98 -21.33 6.56 -18.04
C PHE A 98 -22.63 5.79 -18.29
N TYR A 99 -22.74 4.55 -17.80
CA TYR A 99 -23.96 3.75 -17.93
C TYR A 99 -25.16 4.42 -17.25
N VAL A 100 -24.99 4.91 -16.02
CA VAL A 100 -26.05 5.61 -15.29
C VAL A 100 -26.48 6.88 -16.02
N MET A 101 -25.53 7.67 -16.53
CA MET A 101 -25.85 8.90 -17.24
C MET A 101 -26.56 8.62 -18.57
N HIS A 102 -26.11 7.63 -19.34
CA HIS A 102 -26.78 7.23 -20.57
C HIS A 102 -28.22 6.78 -20.28
N ARG A 103 -28.42 6.00 -19.21
CA ARG A 103 -29.75 5.52 -18.82
C ARG A 103 -30.67 6.66 -18.37
N LEU A 104 -30.18 7.63 -17.62
CA LEU A 104 -30.97 8.82 -17.25
C LEU A 104 -31.36 9.63 -18.48
N GLU A 105 -30.41 9.91 -19.38
CA GLU A 105 -30.68 10.70 -20.58
C GLU A 105 -31.72 10.02 -21.49
N THR A 106 -31.69 8.70 -21.60
CA THR A 106 -32.67 7.95 -22.40
C THR A 106 -34.08 8.10 -21.82
N ASN A 107 -34.24 8.01 -20.50
CA ASN A 107 -35.54 8.20 -19.84
C ASN A 107 -36.06 9.65 -19.95
N TYR A 108 -35.18 10.65 -19.82
CA TYR A 108 -35.58 12.06 -19.97
C TYR A 108 -36.06 12.39 -21.38
N LYS A 109 -35.42 11.85 -22.42
CA LYS A 109 -35.83 12.07 -23.81
C LYS A 109 -37.19 11.43 -24.13
N GLU A 110 -37.49 10.28 -23.53
CA GLU A 110 -38.77 9.60 -23.69
C GLU A 110 -39.92 10.42 -23.07
N LEU A 111 -39.73 10.91 -21.85
CA LEU A 111 -40.69 11.79 -21.18
C LEU A 111 -40.93 13.10 -21.94
N ASP A 112 -39.89 13.69 -22.53
CA ASP A 112 -40.02 14.93 -23.32
C ASP A 112 -40.79 14.69 -24.63
N ASN A 113 -40.57 13.55 -25.29
CA ASN A 113 -41.34 13.17 -26.47
C ASN A 113 -42.82 12.96 -26.14
N ASP A 114 -43.13 12.31 -25.02
CA ASP A 114 -44.52 12.12 -24.56
C ASP A 114 -45.20 13.45 -24.23
N MET A 115 -44.50 14.37 -23.55
CA MET A 115 -45.02 15.73 -23.32
C MET A 115 -45.28 16.50 -24.61
N ARG A 116 -44.38 16.40 -25.60
CA ARG A 116 -44.58 17.05 -26.91
C ARG A 116 -45.79 16.47 -27.64
N LYS A 117 -45.97 15.16 -27.62
CA LYS A 117 -47.12 14.50 -28.25
C LYS A 117 -48.44 14.93 -27.62
N CYS A 118 -48.50 14.95 -26.29
CA CYS A 118 -49.68 15.41 -25.54
C CYS A 118 -50.03 16.89 -25.87
N LYS A 119 -49.01 17.73 -26.06
CA LYS A 119 -49.19 19.13 -26.47
C LYS A 119 -49.73 19.27 -27.90
N GLU A 120 -49.32 18.40 -28.83
CA GLU A 120 -49.86 18.38 -30.19
C GLU A 120 -51.31 17.87 -30.22
N GLU A 121 -51.62 16.82 -29.48
CA GLU A 121 -52.98 16.31 -29.32
C GLU A 121 -53.91 17.39 -28.75
N PHE A 122 -53.46 18.14 -27.74
CA PHE A 122 -54.24 19.26 -27.18
C PHE A 122 -54.53 20.37 -28.20
N LYS A 123 -53.55 20.71 -29.05
CA LYS A 123 -53.73 21.71 -30.13
C LYS A 123 -54.68 21.23 -31.24
N GLU A 124 -54.72 19.93 -31.52
CA GLU A 124 -55.68 19.35 -32.45
C GLU A 124 -57.11 19.45 -31.88
N PHE A 125 -57.30 19.11 -30.60
CA PHE A 125 -58.60 19.28 -29.93
C PHE A 125 -59.10 20.72 -29.96
N GLU A 126 -58.21 21.69 -29.72
CA GLU A 126 -58.55 23.12 -29.75
C GLU A 126 -58.93 23.62 -31.15
N ARG A 127 -58.43 22.98 -32.21
CA ARG A 127 -58.79 23.31 -33.60
C ARG A 127 -60.14 22.75 -34.04
N ILE A 128 -60.68 21.76 -33.31
CA ILE A 128 -61.96 21.10 -33.63
C ILE A 128 -63.14 21.77 -32.88
N ALA A 129 -62.86 22.48 -31.78
CA ALA A 129 -63.82 23.28 -31.03
C ALA A 129 -64.03 24.67 -31.64
#